data_AF-A0A1E3LQB0-F1
#
_entry.id   AF-A0A1E3LQB0-F1
#
_cell.length_a   1.000
_cell.length_b   1.000
_cell.length_c   1.000
_cell.angle_alpha   90.00
_cell.angle_beta   90.00
_cell.angle_gamma   90.00
#
_symmetry.space_group_name_H-M   'P 1'
#
loop_
_entity.id
_entity.type
_entity.pdbx_description
1 polymer ?
#
loop_
_entity_poly.entity_id
_entity_poly.type
_entity_poly.pdbx_seq_one_letter_code
_entity_poly.pdbx_strand_id
1 'polypeptide(L)'
;MNLGFNESNLSAAVSVVMKAAAELGQTDMAFGETVVTNFDLTDPAAVRAYMEAKTKATFEKALASPAGVPVGQIMGLIYEPVGFVFEECMGNANPPAVGSDGECDVAYEVNFWANL
;
A
#
# COMPACT_ATOMS: atom_id res chain seq x y z
N MET A 1 -10.99 13.37 3.33
CA MET A 1 -10.09 13.15 2.19
C MET A 1 -9.98 11.64 2.03
N ASN A 2 -10.42 11.09 0.90
CA ASN A 2 -10.57 9.65 0.72
C ASN A 2 -9.31 9.06 0.07
N LEU A 3 -8.89 7.88 0.52
CA LEU A 3 -7.76 7.10 -0.03
C LEU A 3 -8.33 5.89 -0.78
N GLY A 4 -7.92 5.71 -2.03
CA GLY A 4 -8.21 4.52 -2.83
C GLY A 4 -6.99 3.63 -3.01
N PHE A 5 -7.22 2.40 -3.46
CA PHE A 5 -6.16 1.44 -3.77
C PHE A 5 -6.35 0.93 -5.20
N ASN A 6 -5.28 0.88 -5.98
CA ASN A 6 -5.31 0.21 -7.27
C ASN A 6 -5.36 -1.32 -7.04
N GLU A 7 -6.53 -1.91 -7.26
CA GLU A 7 -6.83 -3.33 -7.00
C GLU A 7 -5.90 -4.30 -7.74
N SER A 8 -5.51 -3.98 -8.98
CA SER A 8 -4.62 -4.80 -9.80
C SER A 8 -3.22 -4.84 -9.19
N ASN A 9 -2.68 -3.66 -8.88
CA ASN A 9 -1.34 -3.52 -8.32
C ASN A 9 -1.26 -4.08 -6.90
N LEU A 10 -2.30 -3.87 -6.08
CA LEU A 10 -2.40 -4.44 -4.74
C LEU A 10 -2.41 -5.97 -4.79
N SER A 11 -3.20 -6.58 -5.67
CA SER A 11 -3.25 -8.05 -5.80
C SER A 11 -1.91 -8.64 -6.24
N ALA A 12 -1.23 -7.98 -7.18
CA ALA A 12 0.12 -8.38 -7.61
C ALA A 12 1.13 -8.27 -6.45
N ALA A 13 1.08 -7.18 -5.70
CA ALA A 13 1.97 -6.95 -4.57
C ALA A 13 1.74 -7.94 -3.42
N VAL A 14 0.48 -8.28 -3.10
CA VAL A 14 0.14 -9.38 -2.16
C VAL A 14 0.80 -10.69 -2.58
N SER A 15 0.72 -11.03 -3.87
CA SER A 15 1.30 -12.26 -4.39
C SER A 15 2.83 -12.30 -4.24
N VAL A 16 3.49 -11.15 -4.40
CA VAL A 16 4.95 -11.03 -4.22
C VAL A 16 5.34 -11.16 -2.75
N VAL A 17 4.59 -10.54 -1.83
CA VAL A 17 4.81 -10.69 -0.38
C VAL A 17 4.67 -12.16 0.02
N MET A 18 3.59 -12.82 -0.39
CA MET A 18 3.36 -14.24 -0.07
C MET A 18 4.46 -15.15 -0.62
N LYS A 19 4.90 -14.89 -1.86
CA LYS A 19 6.00 -15.65 -2.47
C LYS A 19 7.31 -15.46 -1.70
N ALA A 20 7.67 -14.22 -1.37
CA ALA A 20 8.87 -13.92 -0.60
C ALA A 20 8.81 -14.56 0.81
N ALA A 21 7.63 -14.55 1.44
CA ALA A 21 7.41 -15.22 2.72
C ALA A 21 7.61 -16.74 2.65
N ALA A 22 7.07 -17.37 1.61
CA ALA A 22 7.29 -18.79 1.36
C ALA A 22 8.77 -19.12 1.11
N GLU A 23 9.49 -18.29 0.35
CA GLU A 23 10.93 -18.46 0.08
C GLU A 23 11.79 -18.32 1.35
N LEU A 24 11.37 -17.47 2.29
CA LEU A 24 12.03 -17.26 3.58
C LEU A 24 11.57 -18.24 4.68
N GLY A 25 10.58 -19.09 4.40
CA GLY A 25 9.99 -19.99 5.39
C GLY A 25 9.25 -19.27 6.51
N GLN A 26 8.78 -18.04 6.27
CA GLN A 26 8.01 -17.25 7.23
C GLN A 26 6.52 -17.46 7.01
N THR A 27 5.81 -17.84 8.07
CA THR A 27 4.36 -18.09 8.02
C THR A 27 3.55 -17.02 8.72
N ASP A 28 4.17 -16.25 9.61
CA ASP A 28 3.53 -15.23 10.42
C ASP A 28 4.39 -13.96 10.51
N MET A 29 3.72 -12.82 10.70
CA MET A 29 4.37 -11.55 10.94
C MET A 29 3.64 -10.77 12.04
N ALA A 30 4.43 -10.13 12.90
CA ALA A 30 3.97 -9.20 13.90
C ALA A 30 3.98 -7.77 13.35
N PHE A 31 2.84 -7.10 13.34
CA PHE A 31 2.74 -5.69 12.97
C PHE A 31 1.92 -4.86 13.97
N GLY A 32 2.45 -3.68 14.28
CA GLY A 32 1.79 -2.62 15.03
C GLY A 32 2.77 -1.89 15.94
N GLU A 33 2.70 -0.56 15.96
CA GLU A 33 3.64 0.28 16.73
C GLU A 33 3.38 0.20 18.25
N THR A 34 2.18 -0.21 18.65
CA THR A 34 1.76 -0.28 20.06
C THR A 34 1.17 -1.64 20.43
N VAL A 35 0.62 -2.39 19.47
CA VAL A 35 0.01 -3.71 19.67
C VAL A 35 0.58 -4.66 18.62
N VAL A 36 1.20 -5.75 19.05
CA VAL A 36 1.64 -6.82 18.15
C VAL A 36 0.40 -7.50 17.59
N THR A 37 0.09 -7.25 16.32
CA THR A 37 -0.93 -7.98 15.57
C THR A 37 -0.22 -9.07 14.77
N ASN A 38 -0.44 -10.33 15.12
CA ASN A 38 0.04 -11.45 14.32
C ASN A 38 -0.94 -11.68 13.17
N PHE A 39 -0.43 -11.77 11.95
CA PHE A 39 -1.22 -12.18 10.79
C PHE A 39 -0.51 -13.27 9.99
N ASP A 40 -1.30 -14.10 9.33
CA ASP A 40 -0.85 -15.24 8.53
C ASP A 40 -0.38 -14.77 7.15
N LEU A 41 0.89 -15.03 6.82
CA LEU A 41 1.49 -14.68 5.53
C LEU A 41 1.11 -15.66 4.41
N THR A 42 0.45 -16.77 4.75
CA THR A 42 -0.07 -17.75 3.80
C THR A 42 -1.53 -17.45 3.40
N ASP A 43 -2.20 -16.55 4.12
CA ASP A 43 -3.54 -16.08 3.80
C ASP A 43 -3.50 -14.77 2.97
N PRO A 44 -3.92 -14.79 1.68
CA PRO A 44 -3.91 -13.60 0.84
C PRO A 44 -4.80 -12.47 1.40
N ALA A 45 -5.90 -12.80 2.08
CA ALA A 45 -6.78 -11.79 2.66
C ALA A 45 -6.11 -11.08 3.84
N ALA A 46 -5.39 -11.82 4.67
CA ALA A 46 -4.62 -11.27 5.79
C ALA A 46 -3.47 -10.38 5.30
N VAL A 47 -2.70 -10.82 4.30
CA VAL A 47 -1.62 -10.01 3.70
C VAL A 47 -2.17 -8.72 3.08
N ARG A 48 -3.28 -8.82 2.35
CA ARG A 48 -3.95 -7.66 1.76
C ARG A 48 -4.41 -6.67 2.83
N ALA A 49 -5.13 -7.13 3.85
CA ALA A 49 -5.61 -6.29 4.94
C ALA A 49 -4.46 -5.60 5.68
N TYR A 50 -3.35 -6.29 5.88
CA TYR A 50 -2.14 -5.70 6.44
C TYR A 50 -1.58 -4.56 5.57
N MET A 51 -1.43 -4.79 4.27
CA MET A 51 -0.90 -3.77 3.34
C MET A 51 -1.80 -2.53 3.31
N GLU A 52 -3.11 -2.71 3.21
CA GLU A 52 -4.08 -1.63 3.26
C GLU A 52 -4.01 -0.86 4.59
N ALA A 53 -3.97 -1.56 5.72
CA ALA A 53 -3.88 -0.96 7.05
C ALA A 53 -2.58 -0.15 7.24
N LYS A 54 -1.44 -0.70 6.82
CA LYS A 54 -0.13 -0.02 6.91
C LYS A 54 -0.11 1.25 6.08
N THR A 55 -0.58 1.18 4.84
CA THR A 55 -0.61 2.32 3.95
C THR A 55 -1.58 3.39 4.46
N LYS A 56 -2.77 3.01 4.93
CA LYS A 56 -3.73 3.93 5.51
C LYS A 56 -3.18 4.64 6.75
N ALA A 57 -2.55 3.91 7.66
CA ALA A 57 -1.91 4.51 8.84
C ALA A 57 -0.80 5.49 8.45
N THR A 58 -0.05 5.17 7.39
CA THR A 58 1.00 6.07 6.86
C THR A 58 0.39 7.33 6.26
N PHE A 59 -0.70 7.20 5.50
CA PHE A 59 -1.44 8.32 4.94
C PHE A 59 -2.02 9.23 6.02
N GLU A 60 -2.66 8.68 7.06
CA GLU A 60 -3.21 9.44 8.18
C GLU A 60 -2.13 10.23 8.93
N LYS A 61 -0.96 9.61 9.15
CA LYS A 61 0.20 10.29 9.74
C LYS A 61 0.72 11.42 8.86
N ALA A 62 0.79 11.19 7.55
CA ALA A 62 1.26 12.19 6.60
C ALA A 62 0.28 13.38 6.49
N LEU A 63 -1.04 13.12 6.52
CA LEU A 63 -2.06 14.16 6.59
C LEU A 63 -1.96 15.02 7.87
N ALA A 64 -1.62 14.40 9.01
CA ALA A 64 -1.42 15.11 10.27
C ALA A 64 -0.08 15.85 10.35
N SER A 65 0.84 15.60 9.40
CA SER A 65 2.17 16.22 9.36
C SER A 65 2.11 17.60 8.70
N PRO A 66 2.91 18.59 9.16
CA PRO A 66 3.04 19.88 8.48
C PRO A 66 3.57 19.77 7.04
N ALA A 67 4.28 18.67 6.73
CA ALA A 67 4.80 18.41 5.39
C ALA A 67 3.73 17.89 4.41
N GLY A 68 2.58 17.43 4.90
CA GLY A 68 1.53 16.82 4.09
C GLY A 68 1.88 15.41 3.59
N VAL A 69 1.09 14.95 2.61
CA VAL A 69 1.24 13.61 2.01
C VAL A 69 2.39 13.63 0.99
N PRO A 70 3.39 12.73 1.11
CA PRO A 70 4.52 12.67 0.18
C PRO A 70 4.10 11.97 -1.13
N VAL A 71 3.58 12.74 -2.07
CA VAL A 71 3.14 12.25 -3.39
C VAL A 71 4.35 11.85 -4.25
N GLY A 72 4.26 10.71 -4.94
CA GLY A 72 5.30 10.21 -5.85
C GLY A 72 6.57 9.66 -5.17
N GLN A 73 6.59 9.58 -3.84
CA GLN A 73 7.69 8.98 -3.08
C GLN A 73 7.41 7.51 -2.80
N ILE A 74 8.32 6.62 -3.20
CA ILE A 74 8.23 5.19 -2.85
C ILE A 74 8.51 5.04 -1.36
N MET A 75 7.53 4.47 -0.66
CA MET A 75 7.59 4.10 0.75
C MET A 75 7.74 2.59 0.86
N GLY A 76 8.61 2.13 1.76
CA GLY A 76 8.81 0.70 2.00
C GLY A 76 7.66 0.07 2.78
N LEU A 77 7.32 -1.17 2.44
CA LEU A 77 6.63 -2.08 3.35
C LEU A 77 7.67 -2.92 4.09
N ILE A 78 7.27 -3.51 5.23
CA ILE A 78 8.16 -4.37 6.04
C ILE A 78 8.63 -5.60 5.23
N TYR A 79 7.92 -5.95 4.16
CA TYR A 79 8.32 -7.00 3.23
C TYR A 79 9.03 -6.40 2.00
N GLU A 80 10.36 -6.42 1.99
CA GLU A 80 11.11 -6.29 0.74
C GLU A 80 10.78 -7.52 -0.14
N PRO A 81 10.46 -7.34 -1.44
CA PRO A 81 10.79 -6.19 -2.29
C PRO A 81 9.59 -5.29 -2.65
N VAL A 82 8.59 -5.13 -1.77
CA VAL A 82 7.39 -4.35 -2.09
C VAL A 82 7.40 -2.97 -1.43
N GLY A 83 7.13 -1.94 -2.23
CA GLY A 83 6.85 -0.59 -1.77
C GLY A 83 5.47 -0.09 -2.22
N PHE A 84 5.09 1.10 -1.79
CA PHE A 84 3.91 1.80 -2.28
C PHE A 84 4.19 3.29 -2.45
N VAL A 85 3.40 3.95 -3.29
CA VAL A 85 3.46 5.39 -3.52
C VAL A 85 2.06 5.96 -3.38
N PHE A 86 1.96 7.19 -2.89
CA PHE A 86 0.73 7.96 -2.99
C PHE A 86 0.74 8.77 -4.28
N GLU A 87 -0.32 8.69 -5.05
CA GLU A 87 -0.58 9.54 -6.21
C GLU A 87 -1.83 10.38 -5.95
N GLU A 88 -1.83 11.63 -6.38
CA GLU A 88 -3.04 12.45 -6.31
C GLU A 88 -4.00 11.99 -7.41
N CYS A 89 -5.21 11.59 -7.01
CA CYS A 89 -6.28 11.31 -7.96
C CYS A 89 -6.85 12.67 -8.38
N MET A 90 -6.10 13.38 -9.21
CA MET A 90 -6.61 14.58 -9.84
C MET A 90 -7.33 14.15 -11.12
N GLY A 91 -8.61 14.50 -11.26
CA GLY A 91 -9.23 14.66 -12.59
C GLY A 91 -8.53 15.68 -13.50
N ASN A 92 -7.36 16.21 -13.10
CA ASN A 92 -6.53 17.21 -13.78
C ASN A 92 -5.00 16.91 -13.71
N ALA A 93 -4.55 15.73 -13.24
CA ALA A 93 -3.14 15.37 -13.39
C ALA A 93 -2.93 14.90 -14.83
N ASN A 94 -1.96 15.53 -15.50
CA ASN A 94 -1.64 15.22 -16.89
C ASN A 94 -0.20 14.66 -16.95
N PRO A 95 -0.01 13.38 -17.30
CA PRO A 95 -1.03 12.40 -17.67
C PRO A 95 -1.74 11.79 -16.44
N PRO A 96 -2.97 11.28 -16.60
CA PRO A 96 -3.71 10.61 -15.53
C PRO A 96 -2.98 9.34 -15.07
N ALA A 97 -3.16 8.97 -13.79
CA ALA A 97 -2.69 7.70 -13.26
C ALA A 97 -3.25 6.53 -14.10
N VAL A 98 -2.40 5.54 -14.40
CA VAL A 98 -2.77 4.41 -15.25
C VAL A 98 -3.82 3.57 -14.51
N GLY A 99 -5.08 3.66 -14.96
CA GLY A 99 -6.21 2.89 -14.41
C GLY A 99 -7.34 3.72 -13.80
N SER A 100 -7.26 5.06 -13.81
CA SER A 100 -8.35 5.91 -13.33
C SER A 100 -9.45 6.06 -14.40
N ASP A 101 -10.64 5.50 -14.15
CA ASP A 101 -11.83 5.60 -15.03
C ASP A 101 -12.51 7.00 -15.00
N GLY A 102 -11.72 8.08 -14.96
CA GLY A 102 -12.20 9.46 -15.16
C GLY A 102 -13.10 10.08 -14.07
N GLU A 103 -13.54 9.30 -13.08
CA GLU A 103 -14.28 9.78 -11.90
C GLU A 103 -13.47 9.49 -10.63
N CYS A 104 -12.66 10.46 -10.18
CA CYS A 104 -11.93 10.33 -8.91
C CYS A 104 -12.87 10.63 -7.72
N ASP A 105 -13.55 9.60 -7.19
CA ASP A 105 -14.25 9.65 -5.89
C ASP A 105 -13.29 9.64 -4.68
N VAL A 106 -11.99 9.47 -4.95
CA VAL A 106 -10.90 9.48 -3.98
C VAL A 106 -9.95 10.65 -4.23
N ALA A 107 -9.31 11.18 -3.19
CA ALA A 107 -8.36 12.30 -3.30
C ALA A 107 -6.93 11.82 -3.59
N TYR A 108 -6.59 10.61 -3.10
CA TYR A 108 -5.30 9.97 -3.34
C TYR A 108 -5.53 8.50 -3.71
N GLU A 109 -4.76 7.99 -4.66
CA GLU A 109 -4.67 6.57 -4.98
C GLU A 109 -3.32 6.01 -4.49
N VAL A 110 -3.35 4.79 -3.99
CA VAL A 110 -2.15 4.04 -3.63
C VAL A 110 -1.80 3.09 -4.76
N ASN A 111 -0.59 3.24 -5.29
CA ASN A 111 -0.01 2.32 -6.25
C ASN A 111 1.11 1.51 -5.57
N PHE A 112 1.00 0.17 -5.62
CA PHE A 112 2.03 -0.73 -5.11
C PHE A 112 3.05 -1.07 -6.18
N TRP A 113 4.31 -1.18 -5.79
CA TRP A 113 5.43 -1.51 -6.65
C TRP A 113 6.16 -2.72 -6.08
N ALA A 114 6.31 -3.77 -6.88
CA ALA A 114 7.12 -4.93 -6.55
C ALA A 114 8.46 -4.86 -7.31
N ASN A 115 9.57 -5.20 -6.64
CA ASN A 115 10.98 -5.12 -7.10
C ASN A 115 11.68 -3.80 -6.75
N LEU A 116 11.84 -3.53 -5.46
CA LEU A 116 12.89 -2.63 -4.95
C LEU A 116 14.27 -3.28 -5.07
#